data_AF-A0A2N0RZ07-F1
#
_entry.id   AF-A0A2N0RZ07-F1
#
_cell.length_a   1.000
_cell.length_b   1.000
_cell.length_c   1.000
_cell.angle_alpha   90.00
_cell.angle_beta   90.00
_cell.angle_gamma   90.00
#
_symmetry.space_group_name_H-M   'P 1'
#
loop_
_entity.id
_entity.type
_entity.pdbx_description
1 polymer ?
#
loop_
_entity_poly.entity_id
_entity_poly.type
_entity_poly.pdbx_seq_one_letter_code
_entity_poly.pdbx_strand_id
1 'polypeptide(L)'
;MIIGYYRDFNFDYNTRLDILHYDYDSNAPDTDNLIEYDSKVPICLGIPVVREYPNNESLVIGYYYRQHENNKIKACTFAYCLKDKCLVKLPNFTFYTLKITKYHNHGACDIITLREKEYSNFNTESPKFVSIYSAEQTDCVFLKQRNGQVKIKKIGNDNTAILSVKCAIFDPYT
;
A
#
# COMPACT_ATOMS: atom_id res chain seq x y z
N MET A 1 -3.81 1.35 1.00
CA MET A 1 -3.13 1.65 2.28
C MET A 1 -4.13 2.18 3.28
N ILE A 2 -3.93 1.86 4.55
CA ILE A 2 -4.60 2.49 5.68
C ILE A 2 -3.54 3.31 6.41
N ILE A 3 -3.81 4.60 6.54
CA ILE A 3 -3.05 5.52 7.36
C ILE A 3 -3.74 5.53 8.72
N GLY A 4 -2.99 5.27 9.79
CA GLY A 4 -3.56 5.32 11.13
C GLY A 4 -4.04 6.73 11.49
N TYR A 5 -4.86 6.86 12.54
CA TYR A 5 -5.28 8.14 13.13
C TYR A 5 -4.17 8.91 13.86
N TYR A 6 -2.90 8.51 13.75
CA TYR A 6 -1.80 9.27 14.33
C TYR A 6 -1.69 10.62 13.64
N ARG A 7 -1.54 11.67 14.45
CA ARG A 7 -1.28 13.03 13.96
C ARG A 7 0.22 13.35 13.94
N ASP A 8 1.00 12.62 14.73
CA ASP A 8 2.44 12.80 14.89
C ASP A 8 3.16 11.46 14.67
N PHE A 9 4.48 11.54 14.54
CA PHE A 9 5.35 10.37 14.48
C PHE A 9 6.43 10.51 15.54
N ASN A 10 6.68 9.47 16.34
CA ASN A 10 7.78 9.48 17.31
C ASN A 10 9.09 9.10 16.62
N PHE A 11 9.57 9.96 15.73
CA PHE A 11 10.85 9.77 15.05
C PHE A 11 12.00 10.23 15.94
N ASP A 12 13.03 9.39 16.05
CA ASP A 12 14.29 9.80 16.66
C ASP A 12 15.19 10.50 15.63
N TYR A 13 16.30 11.09 16.07
CA TYR A 13 17.26 11.77 15.19
C TYR A 13 17.92 10.86 14.14
N ASN A 14 17.87 9.54 14.32
CA ASN A 14 18.44 8.59 13.36
C ASN A 14 17.47 8.21 12.25
N THR A 15 16.16 8.36 12.48
CA THR A 15 15.12 8.05 11.51
C THR A 15 15.29 8.94 10.28
N ARG A 16 15.24 8.31 9.10
CA ARG A 16 15.34 9.01 7.83
C ARG A 16 14.05 8.85 7.03
N LEU A 17 13.60 9.97 6.48
CA LEU A 17 12.40 10.07 5.66
C LEU A 17 12.81 10.48 4.24
N ASP A 18 12.58 9.59 3.29
CA ASP A 18 12.84 9.86 1.88
C ASP A 18 11.51 9.89 1.12
N ILE A 19 11.35 10.85 0.22
CA ILE A 19 10.23 10.88 -0.72
C ILE A 19 10.74 10.40 -2.07
N LEU A 20 10.37 9.18 -2.42
CA LEU A 20 10.61 8.61 -3.74
C LEU A 20 9.41 8.91 -4.63
N HIS A 21 9.65 9.16 -5.90
CA HIS A 21 8.58 9.27 -6.87
C HIS A 21 8.97 8.63 -8.20
N TYR A 22 7.97 8.16 -8.93
CA TYR A 22 8.13 7.78 -10.32
C TYR A 22 6.92 8.25 -11.12
N ASP A 23 7.19 8.66 -12.36
CA ASP A 23 6.15 9.01 -13.31
C ASP A 23 5.72 7.76 -14.07
N TYR A 24 4.44 7.44 -13.99
CA TYR A 24 3.82 6.42 -14.83
C TYR A 24 3.34 7.07 -16.12
N ASP A 25 3.94 6.65 -17.23
CA ASP A 25 3.48 6.95 -18.58
C ASP A 25 3.01 5.65 -19.25
N SER A 26 1.74 5.63 -19.63
CA SER A 26 1.13 4.46 -20.26
C SER A 26 1.67 4.12 -21.65
N ASN A 27 2.51 4.99 -22.23
CA ASN A 27 3.20 4.78 -23.50
C ASN A 27 4.70 4.48 -23.33
N ALA A 28 5.23 4.59 -22.12
CA ALA A 28 6.62 4.29 -21.82
C ALA A 28 6.77 2.80 -21.44
N PRO A 29 7.94 2.19 -21.68
CA PRO A 29 8.25 0.88 -21.13
C PRO A 29 8.20 0.93 -19.59
N ASP A 30 7.75 -0.17 -18.98
CA ASP A 30 7.69 -0.31 -17.52
C ASP A 30 9.11 -0.15 -16.95
N THR A 31 9.39 1.02 -16.38
CA THR A 31 10.60 1.25 -15.61
C THR A 31 10.50 0.45 -14.32
N ASP A 32 11.53 -0.35 -14.01
CA ASP A 32 11.63 -1.03 -12.73
C ASP A 32 11.89 -0.01 -11.61
N ASN A 33 10.80 0.59 -11.14
CA ASN A 33 10.75 1.51 -10.01
C ASN A 33 10.83 0.71 -8.69
N LEU A 34 11.96 0.03 -8.53
CA LEU A 34 12.28 -0.76 -7.35
C LEU A 34 12.68 0.15 -6.19
N ILE A 35 12.08 -0.10 -5.04
CA ILE A 35 12.32 0.61 -3.79
C ILE A 35 13.11 -0.33 -2.88
N GLU A 36 14.33 0.04 -2.55
CA GLU A 36 15.15 -0.66 -1.56
C GLU A 36 14.73 -0.24 -0.14
N TYR A 37 14.73 -1.17 0.81
CA TYR A 37 14.46 -0.91 2.23
C TYR A 37 15.47 -1.63 3.13
N ASP A 38 15.70 -1.10 4.34
CA ASP A 38 16.72 -1.57 5.30
C ASP A 38 16.13 -2.18 6.59
N SER A 39 14.80 -2.27 6.67
CA SER A 39 14.04 -2.82 7.79
C SER A 39 13.66 -4.29 7.58
N LYS A 40 13.12 -4.94 8.63
CA LYS A 40 12.60 -6.33 8.56
C LYS A 40 11.54 -6.49 7.46
N VAL A 41 10.72 -5.45 7.28
CA VAL A 41 9.63 -5.35 6.30
C VAL A 41 9.60 -3.91 5.79
N PRO A 42 9.12 -3.63 4.57
CA PRO A 42 9.15 -2.27 4.04
C PRO A 42 8.26 -1.32 4.82
N ILE A 43 8.85 -0.24 5.34
CA ILE A 43 8.11 0.87 5.97
C ILE A 43 7.87 1.95 4.90
N CYS A 44 6.86 1.70 4.07
CA CYS A 44 6.55 2.52 2.89
C CYS A 44 5.06 2.90 2.83
N LEU A 45 4.80 4.19 2.61
CA LEU A 45 3.45 4.75 2.40
C LEU A 45 3.36 5.31 0.99
N GLY A 46 2.45 4.78 0.19
CA GLY A 46 2.33 5.07 -1.24
C GLY A 46 1.06 5.84 -1.57
N ILE A 47 1.14 6.76 -2.53
CA ILE A 47 -0.04 7.45 -3.04
C ILE A 47 0.12 7.76 -4.55
N PRO A 48 -0.83 7.35 -5.40
CA PRO A 48 -0.89 7.82 -6.78
C PRO A 48 -1.47 9.24 -6.82
N VAL A 49 -0.80 10.15 -7.55
CA VAL A 49 -1.24 11.52 -7.79
C VAL A 49 -1.46 11.69 -9.29
N VAL A 50 -2.72 11.83 -9.70
CA VAL A 50 -3.07 12.04 -11.10
C VAL A 50 -2.81 13.51 -11.46
N ARG A 51 -2.17 13.74 -12.61
CA ARG A 51 -1.80 15.11 -13.05
C ARG A 51 -3.02 15.96 -13.41
N GLU A 52 -4.05 15.31 -13.93
CA GLU A 52 -5.32 15.93 -14.32
C GLU A 52 -6.47 15.17 -13.66
N TYR A 53 -7.53 15.89 -13.29
CA TYR A 53 -8.72 15.25 -12.76
C TYR A 53 -9.30 14.32 -13.84
N PRO A 54 -9.52 13.03 -13.56
CA PRO A 54 -10.03 12.12 -14.56
C PRO A 54 -11.43 12.59 -14.98
N ASN A 55 -11.67 12.75 -16.28
CA ASN A 55 -13.00 13.04 -16.83
C ASN A 55 -14.04 11.97 -16.42
N ASN A 56 -13.59 10.81 -15.94
CA ASN A 56 -14.41 9.77 -15.37
C ASN A 56 -14.29 9.75 -13.84
N GLU A 57 -15.26 10.37 -13.16
CA GLU A 57 -15.37 10.39 -11.68
C GLU A 57 -15.46 9.00 -11.04
N SER A 58 -15.68 7.95 -11.84
CA SER A 58 -15.77 6.56 -11.36
C SER A 58 -14.42 5.83 -11.33
N LEU A 59 -13.32 6.49 -11.68
CA LEU A 59 -11.98 5.88 -11.70
C LEU A 59 -11.36 5.80 -10.31
N VAL A 60 -10.91 4.61 -9.92
CA VAL A 60 -10.14 4.36 -8.70
C VAL A 60 -8.78 3.80 -9.08
N ILE A 61 -7.70 4.39 -8.55
CA ILE A 61 -6.34 3.85 -8.67
C ILE A 61 -5.99 3.18 -7.35
N GLY A 62 -5.76 1.87 -7.41
CA GLY A 62 -5.28 1.06 -6.30
C GLY A 62 -3.81 0.69 -6.49
N TYR A 63 -3.20 0.23 -5.41
CA TYR A 63 -1.84 -0.27 -5.46
C TYR A 63 -1.57 -1.28 -4.34
N TYR A 64 -0.54 -2.09 -4.55
CA TYR A 64 0.09 -2.93 -3.54
C TYR A 64 1.61 -2.94 -3.73
N TYR A 65 2.35 -3.24 -2.67
CA TYR A 65 3.78 -3.48 -2.79
C TYR A 65 4.03 -4.96 -3.09
N ARG A 66 4.75 -5.23 -4.17
CA ARG A 66 5.23 -6.56 -4.51
C ARG A 66 6.64 -6.78 -3.97
N GLN A 67 6.86 -7.88 -3.27
CA GLN A 67 8.21 -8.27 -2.85
C GLN A 67 9.06 -8.67 -4.07
N HIS A 68 10.28 -8.15 -4.13
CA HIS A 68 11.34 -8.56 -5.04
C HIS A 68 12.56 -9.08 -4.23
N GLU A 69 13.52 -9.67 -4.93
CA GLU A 69 14.77 -10.15 -4.32
C GLU A 69 15.59 -9.01 -3.68
N ASN A 70 16.49 -9.35 -2.75
CA ASN A 70 17.45 -8.42 -2.13
C ASN A 70 16.84 -7.20 -1.43
N ASN A 71 15.76 -7.39 -0.65
CA ASN A 71 15.06 -6.32 0.08
C ASN A 71 14.61 -5.17 -0.83
N LYS A 72 14.10 -5.54 -2.01
CA LYS A 72 13.47 -4.60 -2.96
C LYS A 72 11.98 -4.85 -2.98
N ILE A 73 11.21 -3.79 -3.20
CA ILE A 73 9.78 -3.88 -3.52
C ILE A 73 9.48 -3.09 -4.77
N LYS A 74 8.42 -3.49 -5.48
CA LYS A 74 7.83 -2.69 -6.57
C LYS A 74 6.45 -2.22 -6.13
N ALA A 75 6.12 -0.97 -6.38
CA ALA A 75 4.74 -0.52 -6.28
C ALA A 75 3.99 -0.99 -7.54
N CYS A 76 3.11 -1.97 -7.38
CA CYS A 76 2.22 -2.42 -8.45
C CYS A 76 0.91 -1.64 -8.35
N THR A 77 0.54 -0.96 -9.43
CA THR A 77 -0.66 -0.13 -9.50
C THR A 77 -1.67 -0.73 -10.46
N PHE A 78 -2.95 -0.45 -10.23
CA PHE A 78 -4.04 -0.86 -11.11
C PHE A 78 -5.14 0.21 -11.11
N ALA A 79 -5.87 0.31 -12.21
CA ALA A 79 -7.03 1.20 -12.33
C ALA A 79 -8.32 0.39 -12.48
N TYR A 80 -9.35 0.79 -11.74
CA TYR A 80 -10.66 0.16 -11.75
C TYR A 80 -11.75 1.21 -11.99
N CYS A 81 -12.64 0.96 -12.95
CA CYS A 81 -13.80 1.80 -13.20
C CYS A 81 -15.01 1.28 -12.42
N LEU A 82 -15.50 2.06 -11.44
CA LEU A 82 -16.66 1.68 -10.62
C LEU A 82 -17.96 1.60 -11.42
N LYS A 83 -18.10 2.42 -12.47
CA LYS A 83 -19.28 2.46 -13.35
C LYS A 83 -19.36 1.21 -14.22
N ASP A 84 -18.27 0.89 -14.92
CA ASP A 84 -18.20 -0.23 -15.86
C ASP A 84 -17.86 -1.56 -15.17
N LYS A 85 -17.48 -1.49 -13.89
CA LYS A 85 -17.15 -2.63 -13.02
C LYS A 85 -16.02 -3.51 -13.55
N CYS A 86 -15.04 -2.92 -14.23
CA CYS A 86 -13.90 -3.62 -14.81
C CYS A 86 -12.58 -2.90 -14.52
N LEU A 87 -11.48 -3.65 -14.66
CA LEU A 87 -10.14 -3.08 -14.77
C LEU A 87 -10.05 -2.27 -16.07
N VAL A 88 -9.43 -1.10 -15.98
CA VAL A 88 -9.22 -0.21 -17.13
C VAL A 88 -7.74 0.16 -17.23
N LYS A 89 -7.34 0.74 -18.36
CA LYS A 89 -5.98 1.25 -18.55
C LYS A 89 -5.68 2.33 -17.49
N LEU A 90 -4.50 2.25 -16.87
CA LEU A 90 -4.02 3.28 -15.95
C LEU A 90 -3.89 4.62 -16.69
N PRO A 91 -4.35 5.74 -16.11
CA PRO A 91 -4.04 7.07 -16.63
C PRO A 91 -2.56 7.38 -16.40
N ASN A 92 -2.08 8.51 -16.91
CA ASN A 92 -0.77 9.02 -16.50
C ASN A 92 -0.86 9.60 -15.07
N PHE A 93 0.06 9.23 -14.20
CA PHE A 93 0.11 9.71 -12.81
C PHE A 93 1.55 9.70 -12.30
N THR A 94 1.81 10.41 -11.21
CA THR A 94 3.06 10.30 -10.46
C THR A 94 2.77 9.52 -9.19
N PHE A 95 3.50 8.42 -8.96
CA PHE A 95 3.39 7.68 -7.72
C PHE A 95 4.42 8.21 -6.72
N TYR A 96 3.95 8.66 -5.56
CA TYR A 96 4.83 9.06 -4.47
C TYR A 96 4.90 7.94 -3.44
N THR A 97 6.09 7.66 -2.92
CA THR A 97 6.29 6.79 -1.76
C THR A 97 7.10 7.53 -0.71
N LEU A 98 6.52 7.69 0.49
CA LEU A 98 7.27 8.00 1.69
C LEU A 98 7.95 6.72 2.18
N LYS A 99 9.28 6.70 2.14
CA LYS A 99 10.13 5.62 2.63
C LYS A 99 10.74 6.04 3.97
N ILE A 100 10.58 5.19 4.99
CA ILE A 100 11.15 5.40 6.32
C ILE A 100 12.28 4.37 6.51
N THR A 101 13.48 4.85 6.87
CA THR A 101 14.66 4.01 7.13
C THR A 101 15.31 4.35 8.45
N LYS A 102 16.20 3.46 8.92
CA LYS A 102 16.92 3.62 10.20
C LYS A 102 16.01 3.88 11.41
N TYR A 103 14.79 3.34 11.39
CA TYR A 103 13.88 3.45 12.51
C TYR A 103 14.39 2.59 13.68
N HIS A 104 14.58 3.21 14.85
CA HIS A 104 15.28 2.63 15.99
C HIS A 104 14.57 1.42 16.62
N ASN A 105 13.24 1.33 16.51
CA ASN A 105 12.49 0.23 17.10
C ASN A 105 12.25 -0.90 16.08
N HIS A 106 12.99 -1.99 16.26
CA HIS A 106 12.84 -3.21 15.45
C HIS A 106 11.49 -3.92 15.61
N GLY A 107 10.76 -3.69 16.71
CA GLY A 107 9.42 -4.24 16.96
C GLY A 107 8.27 -3.44 16.34
N ALA A 108 8.56 -2.25 15.81
CA ALA A 108 7.53 -1.36 15.26
C ALA A 108 7.00 -1.78 13.89
N CYS A 109 7.62 -2.77 13.24
CA CYS A 109 7.17 -3.25 11.93
C CYS A 109 7.10 -4.77 11.87
N ASP A 110 6.07 -5.28 11.18
CA ASP A 110 5.89 -6.72 10.98
C ASP A 110 5.07 -7.03 9.74
N ILE A 111 5.01 -8.31 9.36
CA ILE A 111 4.08 -8.81 8.35
C ILE A 111 2.91 -9.49 9.04
N ILE A 112 1.71 -9.09 8.68
CA ILE A 112 0.47 -9.76 9.05
C ILE A 112 -0.15 -10.43 7.84
N THR A 113 -1.00 -11.41 8.08
CA THR A 113 -1.87 -11.99 7.05
C THR A 113 -3.32 -11.65 7.40
N LEU A 114 -3.96 -10.83 6.56
CA LEU A 114 -5.40 -10.56 6.66
C LEU A 114 -6.17 -11.63 5.92
N ARG A 115 -7.33 -12.04 6.43
CA ARG A 115 -8.24 -12.99 5.76
C ARG A 115 -9.53 -12.28 5.39
N GLU A 116 -10.13 -12.66 4.26
CA GLU A 116 -11.26 -11.90 3.67
C GLU A 116 -12.46 -11.74 4.61
N LYS A 117 -12.78 -12.78 5.39
CA LYS A 117 -13.97 -12.83 6.26
C LYS A 117 -13.72 -12.32 7.68
N GLU A 118 -12.47 -12.02 8.02
CA GLU A 118 -12.07 -11.68 9.38
C GLU A 118 -11.71 -10.21 9.47
N TYR A 119 -12.29 -9.51 10.45
CA TYR A 119 -11.74 -8.24 10.89
C TYR A 119 -10.53 -8.56 11.76
N SER A 120 -9.35 -8.15 11.30
CA SER A 120 -8.17 -8.22 12.15
C SER A 120 -8.24 -7.05 13.13
N ASN A 121 -8.51 -7.39 14.39
CA ASN A 121 -8.33 -6.47 15.49
C ASN A 121 -6.84 -6.45 15.82
N PHE A 122 -6.22 -5.28 15.73
CA PHE A 122 -4.81 -5.16 16.08
C PHE A 122 -4.57 -5.17 17.58
N ASN A 123 -5.63 -5.18 18.40
CA ASN A 123 -5.56 -5.13 19.87
C ASN A 123 -4.62 -4.03 20.37
N THR A 124 -4.47 -2.96 19.58
CA THR A 124 -3.69 -1.79 19.92
C THR A 124 -4.65 -0.65 20.20
N GLU A 125 -4.36 0.11 21.26
CA GLU A 125 -5.07 1.37 21.56
C GLU A 125 -4.89 2.40 20.45
N SER A 126 -3.86 2.18 19.60
CA SER A 126 -3.43 3.12 18.60
C SER A 126 -3.36 2.51 17.19
N PRO A 127 -3.51 3.31 16.12
CA PRO A 127 -3.77 2.82 14.78
C PRO A 127 -2.50 2.58 13.97
N LYS A 128 -2.32 1.36 13.46
CA LYS A 128 -1.15 0.99 12.63
C LYS A 128 -1.28 1.53 11.20
N PHE A 129 -0.13 1.87 10.61
CA PHE A 129 -0.03 1.99 9.16
C PHE A 129 -0.05 0.60 8.55
N VAL A 130 -0.89 0.40 7.53
CA VAL A 130 -1.05 -0.91 6.89
C VAL A 130 -1.03 -0.77 5.38
N SER A 131 -0.06 -1.43 4.75
CA SER A 131 0.08 -1.49 3.30
C SER A 131 0.03 -2.94 2.83
N ILE A 132 -0.65 -3.20 1.72
CA ILE A 132 -0.64 -4.53 1.12
C ILE A 132 0.79 -4.82 0.65
N TYR A 133 1.29 -5.98 1.06
CA TYR A 133 2.64 -6.44 0.77
C TYR A 133 2.57 -7.91 0.37
N SER A 134 2.58 -8.20 -0.92
CA SER A 134 2.29 -9.54 -1.45
C SER A 134 3.36 -9.99 -2.45
N ALA A 135 3.67 -11.27 -2.49
CA ALA A 135 4.45 -11.85 -3.59
C ALA A 135 3.56 -12.05 -4.84
N GLU A 136 2.28 -12.36 -4.61
CA GLU A 136 1.29 -12.63 -5.64
C GLU A 136 0.59 -11.34 -6.12
N GLN A 137 0.04 -11.38 -7.33
CA GLN A 137 -0.78 -10.30 -7.87
C GLN A 137 -2.06 -10.13 -7.04
N THR A 138 -2.36 -8.89 -6.64
CA THR A 138 -3.48 -8.56 -5.74
C THR A 138 -4.31 -7.40 -6.27
N ASP A 139 -4.50 -7.37 -7.59
CA ASP A 139 -5.30 -6.35 -8.25
C ASP A 139 -6.74 -6.32 -7.69
N CYS A 140 -7.35 -5.15 -7.71
CA CYS A 140 -8.70 -4.91 -7.20
C CYS A 140 -8.89 -5.18 -5.70
N VAL A 141 -7.80 -5.33 -4.94
CA VAL A 141 -7.84 -5.44 -3.49
C VAL A 141 -7.57 -4.10 -2.84
N PHE A 142 -8.46 -3.73 -1.92
CA PHE A 142 -8.31 -2.57 -1.06
C PHE A 142 -8.37 -2.99 0.41
N LEU A 143 -7.83 -2.14 1.27
CA LEU A 143 -7.99 -2.29 2.71
C LEU A 143 -9.08 -1.32 3.17
N LYS A 144 -9.98 -1.81 4.03
CA LYS A 144 -11.01 -1.00 4.68
C LYS A 144 -10.77 -0.99 6.18
N GLN A 145 -10.70 0.20 6.76
CA GLN A 145 -10.67 0.39 8.20
C GLN A 145 -12.07 0.69 8.75
N ARG A 146 -12.40 0.15 9.92
CA ARG A 146 -13.58 0.55 10.71
C ARG A 146 -13.33 0.23 12.18
N ASN A 147 -13.53 1.18 13.08
CA ASN A 147 -13.44 0.99 14.55
C ASN A 147 -12.13 0.30 15.00
N GLY A 148 -10.98 0.77 14.50
CA GLY A 148 -9.66 0.18 14.80
C GLY A 148 -9.37 -1.17 14.14
N GLN A 149 -10.35 -1.76 13.44
CA GLN A 149 -10.19 -3.02 12.72
C GLN A 149 -9.89 -2.77 11.26
N VAL A 150 -9.16 -3.70 10.65
CA VAL A 150 -8.87 -3.70 9.22
C VAL A 150 -9.38 -4.99 8.60
N LYS A 151 -9.97 -4.85 7.41
CA LYS A 151 -10.35 -5.99 6.57
C LYS A 151 -9.98 -5.76 5.12
N ILE A 152 -9.89 -6.86 4.40
CA ILE A 152 -9.77 -6.89 2.96
C ILE A 152 -11.12 -6.48 2.35
N LYS A 153 -11.08 -5.67 1.30
CA LYS A 153 -12.23 -5.37 0.45
C LYS A 153 -11.82 -5.55 -1.00
N LYS A 154 -12.35 -6.59 -1.63
CA LYS A 154 -12.25 -6.78 -3.08
C LYS A 154 -13.27 -5.90 -3.79
N ILE A 155 -12.90 -5.37 -4.94
CA ILE A 155 -13.78 -4.65 -5.86
C ILE A 155 -13.86 -5.45 -7.16
N GLY A 156 -15.04 -5.52 -7.77
CA GLY A 156 -15.26 -6.23 -9.03
C GLY A 156 -15.67 -7.68 -8.93
N ASN A 157 -16.02 -8.23 -10.09
CA ASN A 157 -16.75 -9.50 -10.25
C ASN A 157 -15.85 -10.73 -10.38
N ASP A 158 -14.57 -10.55 -10.07
CA ASP A 158 -13.58 -11.58 -10.31
C ASP A 158 -13.80 -12.74 -9.33
N ASN A 159 -14.17 -13.91 -9.84
CA ASN A 159 -14.55 -15.10 -9.05
C ASN A 159 -13.37 -15.73 -8.30
N THR A 160 -12.15 -15.20 -8.50
CA THR A 160 -10.93 -15.64 -7.82
C THR A 160 -11.03 -15.32 -6.33
N ALA A 161 -11.19 -16.36 -5.50
CA ALA A 161 -11.26 -16.22 -4.05
C ALA A 161 -9.90 -15.75 -3.52
N ILE A 162 -9.80 -14.48 -3.11
CA ILE A 162 -8.64 -13.99 -2.38
C ILE A 162 -8.85 -14.36 -0.92
N LEU A 163 -8.35 -15.53 -0.53
CA LEU A 163 -8.54 -16.06 0.82
C LEU A 163 -7.82 -15.23 1.88
N SER A 164 -6.64 -14.71 1.51
CA SER A 164 -5.80 -13.92 2.40
C SER A 164 -4.85 -13.00 1.65
N VAL A 165 -4.45 -11.91 2.30
CA VAL A 165 -3.47 -10.95 1.78
C VAL A 165 -2.45 -10.63 2.86
N LYS A 166 -1.17 -10.73 2.50
CA LYS A 166 -0.07 -10.29 3.35
C LYS A 166 -0.01 -8.75 3.35
N CYS A 167 0.20 -8.17 4.52
CA CYS A 167 0.32 -6.73 4.70
C CYS A 167 1.56 -6.43 5.55
N ALA A 168 2.30 -5.39 5.15
CA ALA A 168 3.29 -4.78 6.02
C ALA A 168 2.56 -3.83 6.98
N ILE A 169 2.88 -3.93 8.27
CA ILE A 169 2.42 -3.02 9.29
C ILE A 169 3.58 -2.21 9.85
N PHE A 170 3.28 -0.96 10.20
CA PHE A 170 4.19 -0.08 10.91
C PHE A 170 3.42 0.67 12.01
N ASP A 171 3.98 0.69 13.21
CA ASP A 171 3.44 1.37 14.38
C ASP A 171 4.51 2.32 14.96
N PRO A 172 4.46 3.63 14.65
CA PRO A 172 5.49 4.58 15.06
C PRO A 172 5.48 4.93 16.55
N TYR A 173 4.68 4.28 17.39
CA TYR A 173 4.60 4.56 18.83
C TYR A 173 4.90 3.34 19.71
N THR A 174 5.17 2.19 19.10
CA THR A 174 5.69 1.03 19.84
C THR A 174 7.13 1.28 20.22
#